data_AF-A0A3D0UJ55-F1
#
_entry.id   AF-A0A3D0UJ55-F1
#
_cell.length_a   1.000
_cell.length_b   1.000
_cell.length_c   1.000
_cell.angle_alpha   90.00
_cell.angle_beta   90.00
_cell.angle_gamma   90.00
#
_symmetry.space_group_name_H-M   'P 1'
#
loop_
_entity.id
_entity.type
_entity.pdbx_description
1 polymer ?
#
loop_
_entity_poly.entity_id
_entity_poly.type
_entity_poly.pdbx_seq_one_letter_code
_entity_poly.pdbx_strand_id
1 'polypeptide(L)' 'MTLEAQKEQSPARRAELYAQAEEILAAKEVAYAPIYHYTVPLLTKPWLERTYPLIAPVSFDSWHIDWDMKGEALGQ' A
#
# COMPACT_ATOMS: atom_id res chain seq x y z
N MET A 1 -23.28 -9.03 -4.49
CA MET A 1 -22.13 -9.08 -3.57
C MET A 1 -21.26 -7.83 -3.65
N THR A 2 -20.46 -7.59 -4.69
CA THR A 2 -19.59 -6.40 -4.76
C THR A 2 -20.35 -5.06 -4.80
N LEU A 3 -21.48 -5.00 -5.52
CA LEU A 3 -22.38 -3.83 -5.52
C LEU A 3 -23.09 -3.59 -4.18
N GLU A 4 -23.31 -4.66 -3.40
CA GLU A 4 -23.89 -4.55 -2.05
C GLU A 4 -22.83 -4.06 -1.08
N ALA A 5 -21.62 -4.61 -1.15
CA ALA A 5 -20.47 -4.17 -0.36
C ALA A 5 -20.18 -2.68 -0.57
N GLN A 6 -20.32 -2.17 -1.80
CA GLN A 6 -20.17 -0.73 -2.09
C GLN A 6 -21.16 0.15 -1.33
N LYS A 7 -22.39 -0.32 -1.12
CA LYS A 7 -23.46 0.45 -0.44
C LYS A 7 -23.43 0.27 1.08
N GLU A 8 -22.84 -0.82 1.56
CA GLU A 8 -22.73 -1.14 2.98
C GLU A 8 -21.87 -0.13 3.73
N GLN A 9 -22.40 0.43 4.82
CA GLN A 9 -21.72 1.43 5.64
C GLN A 9 -20.85 0.78 6.72
N SER A 10 -21.31 -0.33 7.31
CA SER A 10 -20.56 -1.07 8.32
C SER A 10 -19.26 -1.64 7.73
N PRO A 11 -18.08 -1.22 8.22
CA PRO A 11 -16.81 -1.75 7.71
C PRO A 11 -16.66 -3.25 7.89
N ALA A 12 -17.13 -3.79 9.03
CA ALA A 12 -17.10 -5.22 9.30
C ALA A 12 -17.94 -6.00 8.29
N ARG A 13 -19.17 -5.54 8.05
CA ARG A 13 -20.07 -6.20 7.09
C ARG A 13 -19.56 -6.09 5.65
N ARG A 14 -19.01 -4.94 5.28
CA ARG A 14 -18.40 -4.74 3.96
C ARG A 14 -17.21 -5.66 3.74
N ALA A 15 -16.36 -5.87 4.76
CA ALA A 15 -15.25 -6.81 4.70
C ALA A 15 -15.71 -8.25 4.49
N GLU A 16 -16.77 -8.70 5.19
CA GLU A 16 -17.36 -10.03 4.98
C GLU A 16 -17.87 -10.22 3.55
N LEU A 17 -18.56 -9.22 2.99
CA LEU A 17 -19.07 -9.29 1.62
C LEU A 17 -17.95 -9.37 0.57
N TYR A 18 -16.84 -8.64 0.77
CA TYR A 18 -15.67 -8.74 -0.10
C TYR A 18 -14.93 -10.07 0.07
N ALA A 19 -14.81 -10.60 1.30
CA ALA A 19 -14.21 -11.91 1.53
C ALA A 19 -14.99 -13.03 0.84
N GLN A 20 -16.32 -12.98 0.87
CA GLN A 20 -17.14 -13.94 0.14
C GLN A 20 -17.01 -13.81 -1.39
N ALA A 21 -16.82 -12.59 -1.91
CA ALA A 21 -16.55 -12.41 -3.33
C ALA A 21 -15.20 -13.03 -3.74
N GLU A 22 -14.17 -12.85 -2.92
CA GLU A 22 -12.85 -13.43 -3.13
C GLU A 22 -12.88 -14.97 -3.10
N GLU A 23 -13.57 -15.56 -2.12
CA GLU A 23 -13.79 -17.01 -2.01
C GLU A 23 -14.40 -17.60 -3.29
N ILE A 24 -15.39 -16.91 -3.88
CA ILE A 24 -16.00 -17.36 -5.13
C ILE A 24 -14.98 -17.29 -6.28
N LEU A 25 -14.32 -16.14 -6.46
CA LEU A 25 -13.48 -15.90 -7.63
C LEU A 25 -12.17 -16.67 -7.61
N ALA A 26 -11.48 -16.72 -6.47
CA ALA A 26 -10.14 -17.31 -6.35
C ALA A 26 -10.19 -18.80 -5.97
N ALA A 27 -11.07 -19.20 -5.05
CA ALA A 27 -11.05 -20.55 -4.49
C ALA A 27 -12.04 -21.52 -5.15
N LYS A 28 -13.27 -21.08 -5.45
CA LYS A 28 -14.33 -21.95 -5.98
C LYS A 28 -14.34 -22.02 -7.49
N GLU A 29 -14.44 -20.88 -8.16
CA GLU A 29 -14.53 -20.80 -9.62
C GLU A 29 -13.15 -20.80 -10.29
N VAL A 30 -12.10 -20.44 -9.54
CA VAL A 30 -10.72 -20.30 -10.05
C VAL A 30 -10.70 -19.42 -11.31
N ALA A 31 -11.52 -18.36 -11.31
CA ALA A 31 -11.62 -17.41 -12.42
C ALA A 31 -10.30 -16.63 -12.60
N TYR A 32 -9.48 -16.57 -11.55
CA TYR A 32 -8.11 -16.10 -11.58
C TYR A 32 -7.26 -16.82 -10.51
N ALA A 33 -5.94 -16.80 -10.67
CA ALA A 33 -4.99 -17.43 -9.74
C ALA A 33 -3.95 -16.39 -9.28
N PRO A 34 -4.10 -15.79 -8.08
CA PRO A 34 -3.12 -14.85 -7.55
C PRO A 34 -1.77 -15.56 -7.33
N ILE A 35 -0.68 -14.91 -7.75
CA ILE A 35 0.68 -15.47 -7.60
C ILE A 35 1.41 -14.82 -6.43
N TYR A 36 1.43 -13.48 -6.37
CA TYR A 36 2.03 -12.71 -5.27
C TYR A 36 1.53 -11.26 -5.27
N HIS A 37 1.66 -10.59 -4.13
CA HIS A 37 1.51 -9.14 -4.04
C HIS A 37 2.80 -8.44 -4.44
N TYR A 38 2.69 -7.37 -5.25
CA TYR A 38 3.84 -6.60 -5.67
C TYR A 38 4.53 -5.89 -4.49
N THR A 39 5.85 -5.74 -4.62
CA THR A 39 6.68 -4.90 -3.76
C THR A 39 7.27 -3.75 -4.57
N VAL A 40 7.54 -2.62 -3.93
CA VAL A 40 8.20 -1.47 -4.57
C VAL A 40 9.61 -1.33 -3.99
N PRO A 41 10.67 -1.79 -4.69
CA PRO A 41 12.04 -1.55 -4.24
C PRO A 41 12.40 -0.08 -4.44
N LEU A 42 12.91 0.55 -3.39
CA LEU A 42 13.25 1.97 -3.37
C LEU A 42 14.65 2.15 -2.77
N LEU A 43 15.41 3.09 -3.32
CA LEU A 43 16.67 3.56 -2.75
C LEU A 43 16.43 4.93 -2.13
N THR A 44 16.89 5.09 -0.90
CA THR A 44 16.74 6.32 -0.12
C THR A 44 18.12 6.87 0.19
N LYS A 45 18.31 8.17 -0.01
CA LYS A 45 19.58 8.83 0.36
C LYS A 45 19.75 8.76 1.88
N PRO A 46 20.99 8.62 2.40
CA PRO A 46 21.21 8.56 3.85
C PRO A 46 20.64 9.75 4.61
N TRP A 47 20.65 10.94 3.99
CA TRP A 47 20.17 12.22 4.53
C TRP A 47 18.69 12.50 4.29
N LEU A 48 17.91 11.47 3.97
CA LEU A 48 16.47 11.59 3.78
C LEU A 48 15.74 10.58 4.66
N GLU A 49 15.05 11.09 5.66
CA GLU A 49 14.09 10.31 6.42
C GLU A 49 12.75 10.31 5.69
N ARG A 50 12.30 9.11 5.30
CA ARG A 50 11.10 8.90 4.49
C ARG A 50 10.06 8.08 5.25
N THR A 51 8.80 8.46 5.10
CA THR A 51 7.67 7.61 5.48
C THR A 51 7.32 6.61 4.36
N TYR A 52 7.05 5.36 4.75
CA TYR A 52 6.62 4.29 3.85
C TYR A 52 5.16 3.93 4.13
N PRO A 53 4.19 4.57 3.45
CA PRO A 53 2.78 4.28 3.67
C PRO A 53 2.41 2.88 3.17
N LEU A 54 1.45 2.24 3.84
CA LEU A 54 0.97 0.90 3.48
C LEU A 54 0.29 0.87 2.10
N ILE A 55 -0.34 1.97 1.70
CA ILE A 55 -1.04 2.14 0.43
C ILE A 55 -0.63 3.49 -0.17
N ALA A 56 -0.42 3.54 -1.48
CA ALA A 56 -0.12 4.76 -2.23
C ALA A 56 -1.22 5.84 -2.07
N PRO A 57 -0.92 7.13 -2.27
CA PRO A 57 0.33 7.70 -2.78
C PRO A 57 1.42 7.84 -1.72
N VAL A 58 2.61 8.22 -2.17
CA VAL A 58 3.73 8.56 -1.30
C VAL A 58 3.41 9.85 -0.53
N SER A 59 3.53 9.82 0.80
CA SER A 59 3.40 10.98 1.68
C SER A 59 4.69 11.82 1.64
N PHE A 60 4.87 12.66 0.61
CA PHE A 60 6.07 13.50 0.48
C PHE A 60 6.14 14.59 1.56
N ASP A 61 4.99 15.01 2.06
CA ASP A 61 4.82 16.01 3.11
C ASP A 61 5.42 15.59 4.45
N SER A 62 5.55 14.29 4.71
CA SER A 62 6.09 13.75 5.95
C SER A 62 7.59 13.47 5.90
N TRP A 63 8.28 13.87 4.83
CA TRP A 63 9.71 13.61 4.67
C TRP A 63 10.55 14.67 5.36
N HIS A 64 11.67 14.25 5.92
CA HIS A 64 12.62 15.13 6.58
C HIS A 64 14.01 15.00 5.94
N ILE A 65 14.62 16.14 5.65
CA ILE A 65 15.98 16.21 5.10
C ILE A 65 16.92 16.65 6.21
N ASP A 66 17.95 15.84 6.47
CA ASP A 66 19.11 16.26 7.24
C ASP A 66 20.02 17.08 6.33
N TRP A 67 20.04 18.39 6.52
CA TRP A 67 20.83 19.30 5.67
C TRP A 67 22.33 19.23 5.96
N ASP A 68 22.71 18.94 7.20
CA ASP A 68 24.12 18.88 7.61
C ASP A 68 24.76 17.62 7.02
N MET A 69 24.14 16.45 7.21
CA MET A 69 24.63 15.20 6.62
C MET A 69 24.61 15.22 5.09
N LYS A 70 23.66 15.93 4.49
CA LYS A 70 23.65 16.16 3.05
C LYS A 70 24.84 17.00 2.60
N GLY A 71 25.17 18.08 3.32
CA GLY A 71 26.34 18.91 3.04
C GLY A 71 27.63 18.11 3.12
N GLU A 72 27.82 17.39 4.23
CA GLU A 72 28.98 16.51 4.44
C GLU A 72 29.14 15.46 3.34
N ALA A 73 28.05 14.78 2.97
CA ALA A 73 28.08 13.76 1.92
C ALA A 73 28.35 14.32 0.50
N LEU A 74 28.13 15.63 0.30
CA LEU A 74 28.37 16.32 -0.96
C LEU A 74 29.67 17.15 -0.97
N GLY A 75 30.38 17.23 0.17
CA GLY A 75 31.61 18.01 0.31
C GLY A 75 31.39 19.52 0.26
N GLN A 76 30.24 19.99 0.76
CA GLN A 76 29.83 21.41 0.80
C GLN A 76 29.92 21.99 2.20
#